data_AF-A0AAD5RJ57-F1
#
_entry.id   AF-A0AAD5RJ57-F1
#
_cell.length_a   1.000
_cell.length_b   1.000
_cell.length_c   1.000
_cell.angle_alpha   90.00
_cell.angle_beta   90.00
_cell.angle_gamma   90.00
#
_symmetry.space_group_name_H-M   'P 1'
#
loop_
_entity.id
_entity.type
_entity.pdbx_description
1 polymer ?
#
loop_
_entity_poly.entity_id
_entity_poly.type
_entity_poly.pdbx_seq_one_letter_code
_entity_poly.pdbx_strand_id
1 'polypeptide(L)'
;MEFSNRGTSTYHRFVAHFVRDSTTLLRVSGPRSSELSSSWSYVQTQLSAPAQIRGLLRHDVKTESQSLSLFEKMVDGRYCGVAVTSDGTDNEIDAFVSTILIKQARFVFDTVPSIITPEVEATSNKLTDMFDTTLRYNVPGDMWKAQGRDVFYTRIEYFVSRNMPIELVLPAFPCKSSNTDKVTGPKPDRGEELALRRLHNFVAELEQLYKPGGKLLIVSDGHVFSDCIGVDDDEVDTYTAQLIEMNNKVAAATKGEHRVGFFGLVDLFDLDSSAAGIEKLHSSLPIAELGHHVSTTLTPEAETCRQILMSGCACEASGVRARIDAKDPAILALYRGFARFMLEDLDLNKATKHLSKSQRRKISTKVAFEMILRNQAYSNLVELVFPHHVRLSIHAHKNSGPKFGIQLFDPAKVRTTDSLDALGKPMQCVDLLHIPTPWHNSVVEIEGSNTIYVTKSKLAREAVAVGRFTGGFERGPGAIGGCFRLKPTETTVSTPATPVVEVKAPVFARKSTPVVRIQIPASATNSDASKMQTPVKTPAAPRMQTPIRAKAAVPSTPAAAQIVSPILARRGTLLDMDQDGAGEAGDKSLVLLGALADKVMNVVRANNWVWGSITGRSFTA
;
A
#
# COMPACT_ATOMS: atom_id res chain seq x y z
N MET A 1 14.13 -5.00 -0.37
CA MET A 1 14.47 -5.70 -1.64
C MET A 1 14.47 -4.64 -2.72
N GLU A 2 15.50 -4.55 -3.55
CA GLU A 2 15.50 -3.62 -4.70
C GLU A 2 14.69 -4.23 -5.85
N PHE A 3 13.44 -3.79 -5.91
CA PHE A 3 12.55 -4.02 -7.04
C PHE A 3 13.06 -3.19 -8.23
N SER A 4 12.99 -3.73 -9.46
CA SER A 4 13.35 -2.93 -10.65
C SER A 4 12.23 -1.94 -10.92
N ASN A 5 12.30 -0.76 -10.30
CA ASN A 5 11.35 0.32 -10.49
C ASN A 5 11.72 1.16 -11.72
N ARG A 6 11.90 0.49 -12.86
CA ARG A 6 12.12 1.15 -14.16
C ARG A 6 10.80 1.28 -14.89
N GLY A 7 10.62 2.38 -15.60
CA GLY A 7 9.47 2.64 -16.43
C GLY A 7 9.43 4.05 -16.98
N THR A 8 8.32 4.39 -17.63
CA THR A 8 8.11 5.65 -18.36
C THR A 8 6.86 6.42 -17.88
N SER A 9 6.17 5.89 -16.87
CA SER A 9 5.00 6.54 -16.27
C SER A 9 5.35 7.89 -15.64
N THR A 10 4.33 8.70 -15.32
CA THR A 10 4.52 10.02 -14.69
C THR A 10 5.45 9.96 -13.48
N TYR A 11 5.31 8.92 -12.64
CA TYR A 11 6.21 8.68 -11.51
C TYR A 11 7.70 8.64 -11.92
N HIS A 12 8.04 7.92 -12.99
CA HIS A 12 9.43 7.74 -13.40
C HIS A 12 10.00 8.99 -14.07
N ARG A 13 9.14 9.81 -14.66
CA ARG A 13 9.51 11.10 -15.26
C ARG A 13 9.41 12.26 -14.27
N PHE A 14 8.88 12.05 -13.07
CA PHE A 14 8.77 13.06 -12.04
C PHE A 14 10.15 13.62 -11.66
N VAL A 15 10.29 14.94 -11.72
CA VAL A 15 11.54 15.64 -11.39
C VAL A 15 11.45 16.20 -9.98
N ALA A 16 10.49 17.11 -9.78
CA ALA A 16 10.35 17.82 -8.51
C ALA A 16 8.99 18.52 -8.40
N HIS A 17 8.57 18.75 -7.16
CA HIS A 17 7.66 19.84 -6.81
C HIS A 17 8.44 21.14 -6.76
N PHE A 18 7.78 22.24 -7.12
CA PHE A 18 8.34 23.57 -7.00
C PHE A 18 7.31 24.60 -6.54
N VAL A 19 7.81 25.66 -5.92
CA VAL A 19 7.05 26.85 -5.56
C VAL A 19 7.80 28.05 -6.07
N ARG A 20 7.11 28.96 -6.75
CA ARG A 20 7.70 30.18 -7.30
C ARG A 20 6.77 31.39 -7.11
N ASP A 21 7.34 32.58 -7.16
CA ASP A 21 6.58 33.80 -7.39
C ASP A 21 6.42 34.03 -8.91
N SER A 22 6.37 35.28 -9.39
CA SER A 22 6.29 35.58 -10.83
C SER A 22 7.36 34.88 -11.68
N THR A 23 8.59 34.78 -11.19
CA THR A 23 9.73 34.21 -11.95
C THR A 23 10.78 33.54 -11.07
N THR A 24 10.83 33.86 -9.78
CA THR A 24 11.82 33.36 -8.82
C THR A 24 11.39 32.01 -8.26
N LEU A 25 12.26 31.01 -8.38
CA LEU A 25 12.11 29.74 -7.66
C LEU A 25 12.30 30.00 -6.18
N LEU A 26 11.24 29.78 -5.40
CA LEU A 26 11.27 29.95 -3.95
C LEU A 26 11.68 28.65 -3.27
N ARG A 27 11.12 27.52 -3.73
CA ARG A 27 11.40 26.19 -3.19
C ARG A 27 11.29 25.12 -4.24
N VAL A 28 12.00 24.03 -4.00
CA VAL A 28 12.01 22.83 -4.81
C VAL A 28 12.27 21.62 -3.93
N SER A 29 11.52 20.55 -4.17
CA SER A 29 11.60 19.31 -3.39
C SER A 29 11.31 18.13 -4.31
N GLY A 30 11.94 16.99 -4.07
CA GLY A 30 11.80 15.80 -4.90
C GLY A 30 13.13 15.17 -5.26
N PRO A 31 13.09 13.98 -5.88
CA PRO A 31 14.27 13.15 -6.11
C PRO A 31 15.29 13.79 -7.03
N ARG A 32 14.84 14.68 -7.93
CA ARG A 32 15.67 15.38 -8.93
C ARG A 32 15.55 16.90 -8.79
N SER A 33 15.31 17.37 -7.57
CA SER A 33 15.16 18.80 -7.23
C SER A 33 16.39 19.64 -7.59
N SER A 34 17.60 19.09 -7.47
CA SER A 34 18.85 19.75 -7.86
C SER A 34 18.90 20.04 -9.37
N GLU A 35 18.34 19.17 -10.20
CA GLU A 35 18.29 19.35 -11.66
C GLU A 35 17.38 20.50 -12.07
N LEU A 36 16.21 20.63 -11.43
CA LEU A 36 15.31 21.75 -11.68
C LEU A 36 15.92 23.06 -11.16
N SER A 37 16.57 23.02 -10.00
CA SER A 37 17.23 24.18 -9.39
C SER A 37 18.33 24.74 -10.28
N SER A 38 19.22 23.87 -10.78
CA SER A 38 20.36 24.28 -11.61
C SER A 38 19.94 24.80 -12.98
N SER A 39 18.81 24.32 -13.51
CA SER A 39 18.28 24.73 -14.82
C SER A 39 17.24 25.85 -14.74
N TRP A 40 16.92 26.36 -13.55
CA TRP A 40 15.83 27.33 -13.38
C TRP A 40 16.00 28.60 -14.20
N SER A 41 17.25 29.06 -14.40
CA SER A 41 17.54 30.24 -15.22
C SER A 41 17.10 30.09 -16.67
N TYR A 42 17.10 28.85 -17.21
CA TYR A 42 16.57 28.54 -18.54
C TYR A 42 15.06 28.37 -18.52
N VAL A 43 14.51 27.80 -17.45
CA VAL A 43 13.07 27.63 -17.29
C VAL A 43 12.38 28.99 -17.23
N GLN A 44 12.86 29.91 -16.38
CA GLN A 44 12.22 31.20 -16.14
C GLN A 44 12.07 32.07 -17.39
N THR A 45 12.97 31.95 -18.38
CA THR A 45 12.92 32.73 -19.62
C THR A 45 11.87 32.21 -20.61
N GLN A 46 11.38 30.99 -20.39
CA GLN A 46 10.38 30.31 -21.22
C GLN A 46 9.00 30.26 -20.55
N LEU A 47 8.88 30.71 -19.29
CA LEU A 47 7.60 30.83 -18.63
C LEU A 47 6.78 31.96 -19.27
N SER A 48 5.53 31.65 -19.61
CA SER A 48 4.60 32.66 -20.09
C SER A 48 4.23 33.62 -18.95
N ALA A 49 3.95 34.88 -19.29
CA ALA A 49 3.50 35.87 -18.31
C ALA A 49 2.28 35.34 -17.52
N PRO A 50 2.17 35.64 -16.22
CA PRO A 50 1.10 35.15 -15.36
C PRO A 50 -0.26 35.63 -15.87
N ALA A 51 -0.92 34.83 -16.70
CA ALA A 51 -2.27 35.10 -17.12
C ALA A 51 -3.19 34.90 -15.91
N GLN A 52 -4.26 35.69 -15.79
CA GLN A 52 -5.33 35.53 -14.77
C GLN A 52 -6.15 34.23 -14.95
N ILE A 53 -5.52 33.15 -15.39
CA ILE A 53 -6.13 31.85 -15.65
C ILE A 53 -6.32 31.15 -14.30
N ARG A 54 -7.58 30.83 -13.98
CA ARG A 54 -7.95 30.11 -12.74
C ARG A 54 -7.67 28.58 -12.81
N GLY A 55 -7.13 28.08 -13.92
CA GLY A 55 -6.89 26.66 -14.20
C GLY A 55 -5.44 26.21 -13.99
N LEU A 56 -5.18 24.92 -14.26
CA LEU A 56 -3.82 24.36 -14.33
C LEU A 56 -3.10 24.96 -15.55
N LEU A 57 -1.92 25.54 -15.33
CA LEU A 57 -1.04 26.00 -16.38
C LEU A 57 -0.06 24.89 -16.75
N ARG A 58 0.26 24.80 -18.04
CA ARG A 58 1.30 23.92 -18.57
C ARG A 58 2.34 24.76 -19.29
N HIS A 59 3.61 24.51 -19.00
CA HIS A 59 4.75 25.07 -19.71
C HIS A 59 5.66 23.95 -20.16
N ASP A 60 5.86 23.82 -21.47
CA ASP A 60 6.87 22.93 -22.02
C ASP A 60 8.14 23.75 -22.28
N VAL A 61 9.21 23.41 -21.56
CA VAL A 61 10.46 24.17 -21.55
C VAL A 61 11.62 23.26 -21.93
N LYS A 62 12.62 23.83 -22.60
CA LYS A 62 13.88 23.15 -22.92
C LYS A 62 14.99 23.69 -22.03
N THR A 63 15.63 22.80 -21.29
CA THR A 63 16.87 23.07 -20.56
C THR A 63 18.06 22.61 -21.41
N GLU A 64 19.28 22.87 -20.97
CA GLU A 64 20.48 22.40 -21.68
C GLU A 64 20.55 20.87 -21.80
N SER A 65 20.01 20.14 -20.81
CA SER A 65 20.16 18.69 -20.70
C SER A 65 18.89 17.91 -21.01
N GLN A 66 17.71 18.52 -20.91
CA GLN A 66 16.42 17.83 -21.06
C GLN A 66 15.26 18.78 -21.39
N SER A 67 14.20 18.21 -21.97
CA SER A 67 12.89 18.86 -22.07
C SER A 67 12.07 18.57 -20.81
N LEU A 68 11.37 19.58 -20.28
CA LEU A 68 10.51 19.47 -19.11
C LEU A 68 9.10 19.97 -19.45
N SER A 69 8.10 19.31 -18.87
CA SER A 69 6.74 19.82 -18.80
C SER A 69 6.46 20.24 -17.35
N LEU A 70 6.14 21.51 -17.14
CA LEU A 70 5.81 22.08 -15.84
C LEU A 70 4.31 22.29 -15.77
N PHE A 71 3.70 21.74 -14.73
CA PHE A 71 2.29 21.91 -14.42
C PHE A 71 2.17 22.72 -13.14
N GLU A 72 1.39 23.79 -13.12
CA GLU A 72 1.30 24.65 -11.95
C GLU A 72 -0.06 25.32 -11.79
N LYS A 73 -0.35 25.74 -10.56
CA LYS A 73 -1.56 26.48 -10.21
C LYS A 73 -1.22 27.57 -9.21
N MET A 74 -1.95 28.69 -9.28
CA MET A 74 -1.86 29.73 -8.25
C MET A 74 -2.56 29.27 -6.96
N VAL A 75 -1.83 29.28 -5.84
CA VAL A 75 -2.34 29.01 -4.49
C VAL A 75 -1.79 30.08 -3.55
N ASP A 76 -2.67 30.80 -2.88
CA ASP A 76 -2.33 31.88 -1.92
C ASP A 76 -1.28 32.89 -2.42
N GLY A 77 -1.40 33.28 -3.70
CA GLY A 77 -0.51 34.28 -4.33
C GLY A 77 0.84 33.76 -4.79
N ARG A 78 1.06 32.44 -4.79
CA ARG A 78 2.25 31.78 -5.33
C ARG A 78 1.88 30.72 -6.36
N TYR A 79 2.79 30.42 -7.27
CA TYR A 79 2.63 29.30 -8.18
C TYR A 79 3.23 28.03 -7.58
N CYS A 80 2.44 26.97 -7.64
CA CYS A 80 2.72 25.70 -6.99
C CYS A 80 2.60 24.64 -8.06
N GLY A 81 3.70 23.92 -8.30
CA GLY A 81 3.79 23.10 -9.48
C GLY A 81 4.61 21.84 -9.34
N VAL A 82 4.52 21.05 -10.39
CA VAL A 82 5.20 19.78 -10.61
C VAL A 82 5.94 19.87 -11.92
N ALA A 83 7.22 19.51 -11.92
CA ALA A 83 8.01 19.33 -13.12
C ALA A 83 8.15 17.84 -13.42
N VAL A 84 7.92 17.46 -14.68
CA VAL A 84 8.19 16.13 -15.22
C VAL A 84 9.09 16.23 -16.44
N THR A 85 9.96 15.24 -16.66
CA THR A 85 10.70 15.12 -17.90
C THR A 85 9.72 14.85 -19.05
N SER A 86 9.83 15.63 -20.11
CA SER A 86 9.05 15.48 -21.33
C SER A 86 9.81 14.64 -22.35
N ASP A 87 9.13 13.69 -22.97
CA ASP A 87 9.62 12.96 -24.14
C ASP A 87 9.16 13.58 -25.47
N GLY A 88 8.55 14.77 -25.41
CA GLY A 88 8.00 15.48 -26.57
C GLY A 88 6.60 15.02 -26.95
N THR A 89 5.98 14.10 -26.20
CA THR A 89 4.57 13.73 -26.37
C THR A 89 3.69 14.46 -25.35
N ASP A 90 2.51 14.88 -25.79
CA ASP A 90 1.48 15.36 -24.87
C ASP A 90 0.89 14.18 -24.12
N ASN A 91 1.19 14.10 -22.83
CA ASN A 91 0.69 13.04 -21.98
C ASN A 91 -0.35 13.59 -20.99
N GLU A 92 -1.63 13.40 -21.31
CA GLU A 92 -2.75 13.89 -20.50
C GLU A 92 -2.73 13.29 -19.08
N ILE A 93 -2.15 12.08 -18.91
CA ILE A 93 -1.98 11.47 -17.60
C ILE A 93 -1.04 12.29 -16.70
N ASP A 94 -0.05 12.98 -17.27
CA ASP A 94 0.86 13.82 -16.49
C ASP A 94 0.16 15.04 -15.95
N ALA A 95 -0.67 15.68 -16.77
CA ALA A 95 -1.46 16.83 -16.35
C ALA A 95 -2.42 16.42 -15.23
N PHE A 96 -3.03 15.24 -15.36
CA PHE A 96 -3.95 14.69 -14.39
C PHE A 96 -3.26 14.35 -13.05
N VAL A 97 -2.19 13.54 -13.09
CA VAL A 97 -1.41 13.20 -11.90
C VAL A 97 -0.83 14.47 -11.26
N SER A 98 -0.30 15.42 -12.05
CA SER A 98 0.21 16.69 -11.52
C SER A 98 -0.90 17.50 -10.85
N THR A 99 -2.12 17.48 -11.39
CA THR A 99 -3.28 18.12 -10.74
C THR A 99 -3.56 17.50 -9.37
N ILE A 100 -3.52 16.17 -9.26
CA ILE A 100 -3.67 15.48 -7.98
C ILE A 100 -2.54 15.86 -7.04
N LEU A 101 -1.30 15.85 -7.50
CA LEU A 101 -0.15 16.24 -6.69
C LEU A 101 -0.24 17.69 -6.22
N ILE A 102 -0.79 18.61 -7.00
CA ILE A 102 -1.01 20.02 -6.64
C ILE A 102 -2.29 20.21 -5.78
N LYS A 103 -3.29 19.32 -5.88
CA LYS A 103 -4.49 19.34 -5.02
C LYS A 103 -4.20 18.74 -3.64
N GLN A 104 -3.62 17.54 -3.64
CA GLN A 104 -3.13 16.82 -2.47
C GLN A 104 -1.86 17.46 -1.90
N ALA A 105 -1.29 18.45 -2.61
CA ALA A 105 -0.45 19.48 -2.04
C ALA A 105 -1.22 20.33 -1.01
N ARG A 106 -1.71 19.69 0.04
CA ARG A 106 -1.40 20.10 1.40
C ARG A 106 0.09 19.85 1.72
N PHE A 107 0.99 19.99 0.74
CA PHE A 107 2.26 20.63 1.01
C PHE A 107 1.84 21.89 1.73
N VAL A 108 2.02 21.92 3.04
CA VAL A 108 2.32 23.20 3.65
C VAL A 108 3.41 23.73 2.73
N PHE A 109 3.06 24.77 1.98
CA PHE A 109 4.01 25.73 1.52
C PHE A 109 4.76 26.06 2.78
N ASP A 110 5.86 25.34 3.04
CA ASP A 110 6.69 25.54 4.20
C ASP A 110 7.22 26.94 4.01
N THR A 111 6.42 27.91 4.38
CA THR A 111 6.83 29.26 4.70
C THR A 111 7.54 29.19 6.04
N VAL A 112 7.24 28.15 6.83
CA VAL A 112 7.91 27.86 8.08
C VAL A 112 9.39 27.60 7.79
N PRO A 113 10.28 28.48 8.28
CA PRO A 113 11.71 28.28 8.15
C PRO A 113 12.15 27.03 8.91
N SER A 114 13.14 26.32 8.36
CA SER A 114 13.83 25.25 9.08
C SER A 114 14.80 25.90 10.06
N ILE A 115 14.64 25.64 11.35
CA ILE A 115 15.54 26.13 12.40
C ILE A 115 16.24 24.93 13.01
N ILE A 116 17.56 24.84 12.80
CA ILE A 116 18.39 23.77 13.37
C ILE A 116 19.00 24.27 14.67
N THR A 117 18.70 23.57 15.76
CA THR A 117 19.21 23.85 17.10
C THR A 117 19.58 22.55 17.81
N PRO A 118 20.43 22.58 18.85
CA PRO A 118 20.71 21.38 19.65
C PRO A 118 19.45 20.73 20.25
N GLU A 119 18.40 21.51 20.52
CA GLU A 119 17.11 20.99 21.03
C GLU A 119 16.33 20.23 19.95
N VAL A 120 16.33 20.73 18.71
CA VAL A 120 15.75 20.05 17.54
C VAL A 120 16.45 18.72 17.29
N GLU A 121 17.79 18.71 17.34
CA GLU A 121 18.59 17.49 17.19
C GLU A 121 18.29 16.49 18.31
N ALA A 122 18.27 16.93 19.57
CA ALA A 122 17.99 16.08 20.72
C ALA A 122 16.57 15.48 20.66
N THR A 123 15.57 16.28 20.27
CA THR A 123 14.18 15.84 20.13
C THR A 123 14.03 14.85 18.99
N SER A 124 14.64 15.12 17.84
CA SER A 124 14.61 14.24 16.66
C SER A 124 15.28 12.89 16.94
N ASN A 125 16.38 12.88 17.70
CA ASN A 125 17.02 11.64 18.16
C ASN A 125 16.11 10.83 19.09
N LYS A 126 15.53 11.47 20.12
CA LYS A 126 14.61 10.78 21.06
C LYS A 126 13.43 10.13 20.34
N LEU A 127 12.84 10.84 19.39
CA LEU A 127 11.73 10.34 18.57
C LEU A 127 12.15 9.18 17.66
N THR A 128 13.35 9.25 17.08
CA THR A 128 13.91 8.17 16.25
C THR A 128 14.14 6.91 17.10
N ASP A 129 14.70 7.06 18.29
CA ASP A 129 14.96 5.96 19.22
C ASP A 129 13.64 5.37 19.79
N MET A 130 12.64 6.21 20.04
CA MET A 130 11.29 5.77 20.41
C MET A 130 10.68 4.89 19.31
N PHE A 131 10.75 5.29 18.03
CA PHE A 131 10.27 4.46 16.93
C PHE A 131 10.97 3.10 16.86
N ASP A 132 12.30 3.11 16.99
CA ASP A 132 13.13 1.90 16.96
C ASP A 132 12.72 0.89 18.05
N THR A 133 12.50 1.39 19.27
CA THR A 133 12.21 0.55 20.44
C THR A 133 10.76 0.11 20.55
N THR A 134 9.81 0.91 20.05
CA THR A 134 8.38 0.68 20.29
C THR A 134 7.65 0.04 19.11
N LEU A 135 7.97 0.43 17.87
CA LEU A 135 7.12 0.13 16.71
C LEU A 135 7.84 -0.63 15.60
N ARG A 136 9.14 -0.43 15.42
CA ARG A 136 9.92 -1.00 14.31
C ARG A 136 9.97 -2.54 14.36
N TYR A 137 9.80 -3.17 13.21
CA TYR A 137 9.97 -4.60 13.04
C TYR A 137 11.41 -4.95 12.65
N ASN A 138 12.08 -5.75 13.50
CA ASN A 138 13.43 -6.24 13.27
C ASN A 138 13.44 -7.47 12.36
N VAL A 139 14.29 -7.47 11.32
CA VAL A 139 14.46 -8.60 10.39
C VAL A 139 15.89 -9.14 10.41
N PRO A 140 16.14 -10.40 10.00
CA PRO A 140 17.50 -10.85 9.70
C PRO A 140 18.12 -10.01 8.57
N GLY A 141 19.35 -9.52 8.77
CA GLY A 141 20.01 -8.64 7.79
C GLY A 141 19.43 -7.22 7.74
N ASP A 142 18.87 -6.75 8.85
CA ASP A 142 18.38 -5.39 9.04
C ASP A 142 19.51 -4.36 8.86
N MET A 143 19.20 -3.28 8.14
CA MET A 143 20.10 -2.17 7.78
C MET A 143 19.78 -0.89 8.55
N TRP A 144 18.96 -0.96 9.60
CA TRP A 144 18.57 0.20 10.40
C TRP A 144 19.79 0.96 10.93
N LYS A 145 20.69 0.27 11.63
CA LYS A 145 21.88 0.91 12.22
C LYS A 145 22.89 1.42 11.18
N ALA A 146 22.93 0.79 10.00
CA ALA A 146 23.91 1.11 8.96
C ALA A 146 23.47 2.28 8.07
N GLN A 147 22.17 2.52 7.93
CA GLN A 147 21.62 3.53 7.01
C GLN A 147 20.22 3.99 7.43
N GLY A 148 19.35 3.05 7.81
CA GLY A 148 17.93 3.33 8.03
C GLY A 148 17.62 4.39 9.08
N ARG A 149 18.38 4.39 10.18
CA ARG A 149 18.21 5.33 11.28
C ARG A 149 18.41 6.77 10.81
N ASP A 150 19.44 7.02 10.01
CA ASP A 150 19.75 8.37 9.51
C ASP A 150 18.69 8.84 8.52
N VAL A 151 18.19 7.95 7.67
CA VAL A 151 17.07 8.24 6.76
C VAL A 151 15.81 8.58 7.55
N PHE A 152 15.50 7.81 8.59
CA PHE A 152 14.35 8.07 9.46
C PHE A 152 14.51 9.39 10.22
N TYR A 153 15.67 9.61 10.84
CA TYR A 153 16.02 10.83 11.56
C TYR A 153 15.81 12.06 10.67
N THR A 154 16.30 12.02 9.42
CA THR A 154 16.15 13.13 8.47
C THR A 154 14.69 13.48 8.21
N ARG A 155 13.80 12.47 8.18
CA ARG A 155 12.36 12.68 8.04
C ARG A 155 11.73 13.29 9.29
N ILE A 156 12.17 12.88 10.48
CA ILE A 156 11.71 13.47 11.74
C ILE A 156 12.19 14.92 11.87
N GLU A 157 13.48 15.16 11.64
CA GLU A 157 14.10 16.49 11.73
C GLU A 157 13.41 17.48 10.80
N TYR A 158 12.98 17.05 9.61
CA TYR A 158 12.21 17.89 8.69
C TYR A 158 11.00 18.55 9.39
N PHE A 159 10.19 17.77 10.11
CA PHE A 159 9.02 18.30 10.84
C PHE A 159 9.42 19.06 12.12
N VAL A 160 10.36 18.51 12.90
CA VAL A 160 10.76 19.09 14.20
C VAL A 160 11.44 20.44 14.03
N SER A 161 12.33 20.58 13.05
CA SER A 161 12.99 21.85 12.72
C SER A 161 12.02 22.94 12.22
N ARG A 162 10.79 22.57 11.86
CA ARG A 162 9.72 23.47 11.43
C ARG A 162 8.61 23.59 12.46
N ASN A 163 8.75 22.98 13.64
CA ASN A 163 7.70 22.94 14.65
C ASN A 163 6.33 22.48 14.08
N MET A 164 6.36 21.55 13.12
CA MET A 164 5.18 20.97 12.48
C MET A 164 4.84 19.61 13.10
N PRO A 165 3.57 19.20 13.13
CA PRO A 165 3.20 17.84 13.49
C PRO A 165 3.92 16.82 12.61
N ILE A 166 4.40 15.73 13.20
CA ILE A 166 5.06 14.65 12.45
C ILE A 166 4.02 13.84 11.72
N GLU A 167 4.14 13.74 10.40
CA GLU A 167 3.19 12.99 9.58
C GLU A 167 3.77 11.62 9.20
N LEU A 168 3.03 10.57 9.51
CA LEU A 168 3.36 9.18 9.18
C LEU A 168 2.31 8.63 8.22
N VAL A 169 2.73 7.78 7.29
CA VAL A 169 1.82 7.13 6.34
C VAL A 169 2.05 5.62 6.32
N LEU A 170 0.96 4.85 6.39
CA LEU A 170 0.96 3.40 6.49
C LEU A 170 -0.03 2.79 5.50
N PRO A 171 0.44 2.24 4.36
CA PRO A 171 -0.38 1.38 3.52
C PRO A 171 -0.73 0.08 4.24
N ALA A 172 -2.01 -0.10 4.60
CA ALA A 172 -2.49 -1.21 5.42
C ALA A 172 -4.03 -1.24 5.51
N PHE A 173 -4.56 -2.32 6.11
CA PHE A 173 -5.98 -2.53 6.39
C PHE A 173 -6.88 -2.49 5.13
N PRO A 174 -6.63 -3.34 4.11
CA PRO A 174 -7.42 -3.37 2.89
C PRO A 174 -8.87 -3.84 3.15
N CYS A 175 -9.00 -5.07 3.63
CA CYS A 175 -10.21 -5.78 4.02
C CYS A 175 -9.80 -7.09 4.71
N LYS A 176 -10.73 -7.79 5.36
CA LYS A 176 -10.47 -9.16 5.83
C LYS A 176 -10.25 -10.12 4.64
N SER A 177 -9.41 -11.14 4.85
CA SER A 177 -9.22 -12.24 3.89
C SER A 177 -10.56 -12.90 3.53
N SER A 178 -10.74 -13.25 2.25
CA SER A 178 -11.90 -14.03 1.81
C SER A 178 -11.89 -15.49 2.32
N ASN A 179 -10.75 -15.95 2.85
CA ASN A 179 -10.63 -17.29 3.41
C ASN A 179 -11.08 -17.32 4.88
N THR A 180 -12.25 -17.93 5.12
CA THR A 180 -12.84 -18.09 6.46
C THR A 180 -12.07 -19.04 7.38
N ASP A 181 -11.07 -19.77 6.89
CA ASP A 181 -10.12 -20.51 7.73
C ASP A 181 -9.06 -19.61 8.37
N LYS A 182 -8.85 -18.40 7.82
CA LYS A 182 -7.89 -17.42 8.33
C LYS A 182 -8.52 -16.44 9.33
N VAL A 183 -9.71 -15.93 9.00
CA VAL A 183 -10.39 -14.86 9.74
C VAL A 183 -11.73 -15.33 10.33
N THR A 184 -12.32 -14.52 11.21
CA THR A 184 -13.60 -14.82 11.88
C THR A 184 -14.82 -14.41 11.05
N GLY A 185 -14.62 -13.50 10.10
CA GLY A 185 -15.65 -12.98 9.20
C GLY A 185 -15.10 -11.80 8.38
N PRO A 186 -15.96 -11.10 7.62
CA PRO A 186 -15.54 -9.98 6.78
C PRO A 186 -15.35 -8.67 7.56
N LYS A 187 -15.82 -8.60 8.81
CA LYS A 187 -15.79 -7.38 9.63
C LYS A 187 -14.46 -7.23 10.38
N PRO A 188 -13.98 -6.00 10.64
CA PRO A 188 -12.93 -5.75 11.61
C PRO A 188 -13.26 -6.42 12.97
N ASP A 189 -12.26 -7.04 13.58
CA ASP A 189 -12.39 -7.76 14.85
C ASP A 189 -11.34 -7.31 15.86
N ARG A 190 -11.14 -8.09 16.94
CA ARG A 190 -10.18 -7.75 18.00
C ARG A 190 -8.75 -7.56 17.48
N GLY A 191 -8.39 -8.17 16.34
CA GLY A 191 -7.10 -7.98 15.71
C GLY A 191 -6.88 -6.53 15.28
N GLU A 192 -7.85 -5.96 14.55
CA GLU A 192 -7.80 -4.57 14.12
C GLU A 192 -7.81 -3.62 15.31
N GLU A 193 -8.59 -3.93 16.36
CA GLU A 193 -8.64 -3.12 17.57
C GLU A 193 -7.27 -3.04 18.26
N LEU A 194 -6.60 -4.18 18.46
CA LEU A 194 -5.28 -4.22 19.09
C LEU A 194 -4.25 -3.43 18.27
N ALA A 195 -4.32 -3.56 16.95
CA ALA A 195 -3.45 -2.81 16.04
C ALA A 195 -3.69 -1.29 16.14
N LEU A 196 -4.95 -0.84 16.05
CA LEU A 196 -5.30 0.57 16.18
C LEU A 196 -4.89 1.14 17.53
N ARG A 197 -5.12 0.41 18.64
CA ARG A 197 -4.67 0.84 19.98
C ARG A 197 -3.16 1.06 20.03
N ARG A 198 -2.39 0.15 19.42
CA ARG A 198 -0.92 0.29 19.37
C ARG A 198 -0.50 1.53 18.58
N LEU A 199 -1.14 1.79 17.43
CA LEU A 199 -0.86 3.00 16.63
C LEU A 199 -1.22 4.29 17.38
N HIS A 200 -2.37 4.32 18.05
CA HIS A 200 -2.78 5.45 18.90
C HIS A 200 -1.81 5.69 20.06
N ASN A 201 -1.38 4.63 20.74
CA ASN A 201 -0.44 4.74 21.86
C ASN A 201 0.92 5.27 21.38
N PHE A 202 1.41 4.80 20.22
CA PHE A 202 2.65 5.30 19.63
C PHE A 202 2.60 6.82 19.38
N VAL A 203 1.50 7.32 18.80
CA VAL A 203 1.33 8.77 18.58
C VAL A 203 1.18 9.52 19.91
N ALA A 204 0.53 8.92 20.91
CA ALA A 204 0.43 9.51 22.25
C ALA A 204 1.79 9.65 22.94
N GLU A 205 2.69 8.67 22.78
CA GLU A 205 4.07 8.74 23.28
C GLU A 205 4.88 9.81 22.53
N LEU A 206 4.67 9.92 21.21
CA LEU A 206 5.27 10.98 20.39
C LEU A 206 4.88 12.38 20.90
N GLU A 207 3.60 12.61 21.19
CA GLU A 207 3.07 13.89 21.71
C GLU A 207 3.71 14.30 23.05
N GLN A 208 4.11 13.33 23.88
CA GLN A 208 4.79 13.61 25.15
C GLN A 208 6.22 14.11 24.94
N LEU A 209 6.86 13.68 23.85
CA LEU A 209 8.23 14.09 23.51
C LEU A 209 8.29 15.36 22.67
N TYR A 210 7.21 15.68 21.94
CA TYR A 210 7.19 16.75 20.96
C TYR A 210 5.80 17.40 20.89
N LYS A 211 5.71 18.66 21.34
CA LYS A 211 4.45 19.38 21.57
C LYS A 211 3.53 19.51 20.33
N PRO A 212 4.03 19.78 19.10
CA PRO A 212 3.17 19.76 17.91
C PRO A 212 2.54 18.39 17.61
N GLY A 213 3.05 17.32 18.24
CA GLY A 213 2.51 15.98 18.12
C GLY A 213 2.74 15.37 16.75
N GLY A 214 1.85 14.45 16.38
CA GLY A 214 1.93 13.76 15.10
C GLY A 214 0.60 13.17 14.67
N LYS A 215 0.57 12.72 13.42
CA LYS A 215 -0.60 12.10 12.81
C LYS A 215 -0.16 10.90 12.00
N LEU A 216 -0.84 9.77 12.19
CA LEU A 216 -0.65 8.56 11.40
C LEU A 216 -1.82 8.40 10.41
N LEU A 217 -1.51 8.41 9.12
CA LEU A 217 -2.48 8.18 8.05
C LEU A 217 -2.40 6.73 7.59
N ILE A 218 -3.47 5.97 7.79
CA ILE A 218 -3.66 4.66 7.18
C ILE A 218 -4.16 4.88 5.76
N VAL A 219 -3.40 4.40 4.78
CA VAL A 219 -3.71 4.53 3.36
C VAL A 219 -4.12 3.16 2.85
N SER A 220 -5.42 2.85 2.94
CA SER A 220 -5.98 1.54 2.59
C SER A 220 -5.67 1.19 1.14
N ASP A 221 -5.14 -0.01 0.94
CA ASP A 221 -4.88 -0.61 -0.36
C ASP A 221 -6.02 -1.56 -0.79
N GLY A 222 -7.19 -1.51 -0.12
CA GLY A 222 -8.35 -2.37 -0.42
C GLY A 222 -8.80 -2.26 -1.86
N HIS A 223 -9.14 -1.05 -2.31
CA HIS A 223 -9.54 -0.79 -3.70
C HIS A 223 -8.43 -1.05 -4.72
N VAL A 224 -7.15 -1.06 -4.31
CA VAL A 224 -6.04 -1.39 -5.23
C VAL A 224 -6.07 -2.87 -5.63
N PHE A 225 -6.50 -3.74 -4.70
CA PHE A 225 -6.36 -5.19 -4.83
C PHE A 225 -7.66 -5.99 -4.75
N SER A 226 -8.82 -5.36 -4.52
CA SER A 226 -10.11 -6.03 -4.30
C SER A 226 -10.43 -7.09 -5.37
N ASP A 227 -10.21 -6.76 -6.65
CA ASP A 227 -10.35 -7.68 -7.79
C ASP A 227 -9.28 -8.79 -7.85
N CYS A 228 -8.09 -8.56 -7.29
CA CYS A 228 -7.03 -9.56 -7.19
C CYS A 228 -7.36 -10.61 -6.12
N ILE A 229 -7.99 -10.19 -5.02
CA ILE A 229 -8.33 -11.05 -3.88
C ILE A 229 -9.77 -11.58 -3.91
N GLY A 230 -10.58 -11.16 -4.89
CA GLY A 230 -11.95 -11.61 -5.07
C GLY A 230 -12.89 -11.10 -3.97
N VAL A 231 -12.72 -9.84 -3.57
CA VAL A 231 -13.56 -9.13 -2.61
C VAL A 231 -14.21 -7.97 -3.35
N ASP A 232 -15.53 -7.85 -3.31
CA ASP A 232 -16.26 -6.80 -4.01
C ASP A 232 -15.92 -5.41 -3.44
N ASP A 233 -15.96 -4.37 -4.28
CA ASP A 233 -15.62 -3.01 -3.85
C ASP A 233 -16.51 -2.51 -2.70
N ASP A 234 -17.82 -2.82 -2.75
CA ASP A 234 -18.75 -2.50 -1.65
C ASP A 234 -18.40 -3.22 -0.32
N GLU A 235 -17.78 -4.41 -0.39
CA GLU A 235 -17.28 -5.11 0.81
C GLU A 235 -16.05 -4.38 1.40
N VAL A 236 -15.18 -3.80 0.56
CA VAL A 236 -14.05 -2.96 0.99
C VAL A 236 -14.54 -1.67 1.65
N ASP A 237 -15.54 -1.00 1.06
CA ASP A 237 -16.16 0.20 1.63
C ASP A 237 -16.79 -0.10 2.99
N THR A 238 -17.52 -1.22 3.08
CA THR A 238 -18.16 -1.66 4.33
C THR A 238 -17.13 -1.94 5.42
N TYR A 239 -16.03 -2.63 5.08
CA TYR A 239 -14.94 -2.88 6.01
C TYR A 239 -14.30 -1.57 6.49
N THR A 240 -14.02 -0.65 5.56
CA THR A 240 -13.39 0.64 5.85
C THR A 240 -14.27 1.48 6.78
N ALA A 241 -15.58 1.57 6.51
CA ALA A 241 -16.53 2.30 7.35
C ALA A 241 -16.57 1.75 8.80
N GLN A 242 -16.58 0.41 8.95
CA GLN A 242 -16.55 -0.23 10.27
C GLN A 242 -15.21 -0.03 10.98
N LEU A 243 -14.10 -0.01 10.24
CA LEU A 243 -12.77 0.24 10.80
C LEU A 243 -12.64 1.69 11.30
N ILE A 244 -13.20 2.66 10.58
CA ILE A 244 -13.27 4.06 11.02
C ILE A 244 -14.11 4.18 12.30
N GLU A 245 -15.26 3.50 12.38
CA GLU A 245 -16.08 3.47 13.60
C GLU A 245 -15.30 2.89 14.79
N MET A 246 -14.58 1.78 14.56
CA MET A 246 -13.71 1.18 15.58
C MET A 246 -12.60 2.14 16.01
N ASN A 247 -11.95 2.82 15.07
CA ASN A 247 -10.91 3.81 15.35
C ASN A 247 -11.43 4.95 16.23
N ASN A 248 -12.64 5.43 15.98
CA ASN A 248 -13.25 6.48 16.79
C ASN A 248 -13.49 6.01 18.23
N LYS A 249 -13.94 4.77 18.41
CA LYS A 249 -14.07 4.15 19.75
C LYS A 249 -12.72 3.98 20.44
N VAL A 250 -11.68 3.59 19.70
CA VAL A 250 -10.31 3.48 20.22
C VAL A 250 -9.76 4.85 20.63
N ALA A 251 -9.93 5.87 19.78
CA ALA A 251 -9.51 7.25 20.03
C ALA A 251 -10.13 7.82 21.31
N ALA A 252 -11.44 7.61 21.51
CA ALA A 252 -12.13 7.99 22.73
C ALA A 252 -11.56 7.27 23.96
N ALA A 253 -11.28 5.96 23.85
CA ALA A 253 -10.70 5.18 24.94
C ALA A 253 -9.25 5.54 25.28
N THR A 254 -8.47 6.03 24.31
CA THR A 254 -7.06 6.46 24.48
C THR A 254 -6.92 7.97 24.73
N LYS A 255 -8.04 8.70 24.88
CA LYS A 255 -8.10 10.14 25.14
C LYS A 255 -7.30 10.96 24.11
N GLY A 256 -7.34 10.56 22.84
CA GLY A 256 -6.65 11.26 21.76
C GLY A 256 -7.47 11.27 20.49
N GLU A 257 -8.06 12.42 20.19
CA GLU A 257 -8.77 12.62 18.94
C GLU A 257 -7.77 12.84 17.79
N HIS A 258 -8.13 12.38 16.59
CA HIS A 258 -7.40 12.65 15.34
C HIS A 258 -5.95 12.13 15.19
N ARG A 259 -5.45 11.29 16.11
CA ARG A 259 -4.11 10.67 16.01
C ARG A 259 -3.95 9.75 14.79
N VAL A 260 -5.01 9.00 14.47
CA VAL A 260 -5.04 8.04 13.35
C VAL A 260 -6.17 8.41 12.39
N GLY A 261 -5.83 8.65 11.12
CA GLY A 261 -6.76 8.94 10.03
C GLY A 261 -6.74 7.88 8.94
N PHE A 262 -7.71 7.92 8.03
CA PHE A 262 -7.87 6.96 6.94
C PHE A 262 -8.02 7.67 5.60
N PHE A 263 -7.38 7.11 4.59
CA PHE A 263 -7.53 7.42 3.17
C PHE A 263 -7.53 6.11 2.38
N GLY A 264 -8.24 6.04 1.28
CA GLY A 264 -8.16 4.96 0.30
C GLY A 264 -7.74 5.47 -1.07
N LEU A 265 -7.67 4.56 -2.03
CA LEU A 265 -7.38 4.89 -3.42
C LEU A 265 -8.35 5.97 -3.96
N VAL A 266 -9.64 5.81 -3.69
CA VAL A 266 -10.69 6.74 -4.15
C VAL A 266 -10.49 8.14 -3.54
N ASP A 267 -10.20 8.24 -2.24
CA ASP A 267 -9.95 9.52 -1.56
C ASP A 267 -8.69 10.23 -2.07
N LEU A 268 -7.66 9.48 -2.45
CA LEU A 268 -6.42 10.04 -3.00
C LEU A 268 -6.65 10.70 -4.36
N PHE A 269 -7.50 10.09 -5.18
CA PHE A 269 -7.84 10.59 -6.51
C PHE A 269 -8.92 11.68 -6.47
N ASP A 270 -9.90 11.59 -5.56
CA ASP A 270 -11.00 12.54 -5.37
C ASP A 270 -11.68 12.87 -6.72
N LEU A 271 -12.16 11.81 -7.39
CA LEU A 271 -12.77 11.91 -8.71
C LEU A 271 -14.20 12.43 -8.64
N ASP A 272 -14.69 12.98 -9.76
CA ASP A 272 -16.13 13.11 -9.99
C ASP A 272 -16.69 11.70 -10.27
N SER A 273 -17.29 11.10 -9.24
CA SER A 273 -17.84 9.75 -9.28
C SER A 273 -19.16 9.62 -10.06
N SER A 274 -19.69 10.74 -10.60
CA SER A 274 -20.85 10.68 -11.49
C SER A 274 -20.52 9.92 -12.78
N ALA A 275 -21.53 9.28 -13.38
CA ALA A 275 -21.35 8.55 -14.63
C ALA A 275 -20.74 9.44 -15.74
N ALA A 276 -21.18 10.70 -15.82
CA ALA A 276 -20.63 11.67 -16.77
C ALA A 276 -19.18 12.06 -16.45
N GLY A 277 -18.83 12.19 -15.16
CA GLY A 277 -17.46 12.45 -14.71
C GLY A 277 -16.51 11.33 -15.10
N ILE A 278 -16.90 10.08 -14.84
CA ILE A 278 -16.14 8.89 -15.22
C ILE A 278 -16.01 8.75 -16.75
N GLU A 279 -17.11 8.87 -17.50
CA GLU A 279 -17.07 8.82 -18.97
C GLU A 279 -16.13 9.88 -19.56
N LYS A 280 -16.20 11.10 -19.03
CA LYS A 280 -15.30 12.18 -19.42
C LYS A 280 -13.84 11.81 -19.19
N LEU A 281 -13.50 11.25 -18.02
CA LEU A 281 -12.13 10.82 -17.73
C LEU A 281 -11.64 9.77 -18.73
N HIS A 282 -12.45 8.74 -19.01
CA HIS A 282 -12.16 7.70 -20.01
C HIS A 282 -11.98 8.25 -21.42
N SER A 283 -12.73 9.28 -21.80
CA SER A 283 -12.56 9.93 -23.10
C SER A 283 -11.33 10.83 -23.20
N SER A 284 -10.83 11.33 -22.06
CA SER A 284 -9.80 12.37 -21.97
C SER A 284 -8.42 11.91 -21.52
N LEU A 285 -8.31 10.68 -21.01
CA LEU A 285 -7.07 10.13 -20.48
C LEU A 285 -6.72 8.84 -21.22
N PRO A 286 -5.44 8.59 -21.50
CA PRO A 286 -4.97 7.33 -22.07
C PRO A 286 -4.91 6.25 -20.97
N ILE A 287 -6.06 5.86 -20.44
CA ILE A 287 -6.21 4.79 -19.45
C ILE A 287 -6.39 3.45 -20.14
N ALA A 288 -5.53 2.49 -19.79
CA ALA A 288 -5.59 1.13 -20.31
C ALA A 288 -6.55 0.27 -19.47
N GLU A 289 -7.27 -0.62 -20.14
CA GLU A 289 -8.05 -1.65 -19.45
C GLU A 289 -7.15 -2.55 -18.62
N LEU A 290 -7.62 -2.92 -17.43
CA LEU A 290 -6.90 -3.83 -16.53
C LEU A 290 -7.40 -5.27 -16.67
N GLY A 291 -6.46 -6.20 -16.54
CA GLY A 291 -6.79 -7.62 -16.47
C GLY A 291 -7.33 -7.97 -15.08
N HIS A 292 -8.55 -8.51 -15.04
CA HIS A 292 -9.13 -9.09 -13.82
C HIS A 292 -9.08 -10.61 -13.88
N HIS A 293 -8.53 -11.25 -12.85
CA HIS A 293 -8.30 -12.71 -12.82
C HIS A 293 -9.25 -13.45 -11.88
N VAL A 294 -9.97 -12.74 -11.02
CA VAL A 294 -10.97 -13.27 -10.10
C VAL A 294 -12.26 -12.47 -10.30
N SER A 295 -13.40 -13.18 -10.44
CA SER A 295 -14.70 -12.54 -10.60
C SER A 295 -15.02 -11.71 -9.36
N THR A 296 -15.22 -10.41 -9.57
CA THR A 296 -15.41 -9.40 -8.52
C THR A 296 -16.33 -8.31 -9.05
N THR A 297 -17.23 -7.80 -8.21
CA THR A 297 -18.06 -6.64 -8.52
C THR A 297 -17.24 -5.37 -8.29
N LEU A 298 -17.00 -4.62 -9.35
CA LEU A 298 -16.18 -3.42 -9.33
C LEU A 298 -17.06 -2.17 -9.47
N THR A 299 -16.80 -1.14 -8.68
CA THR A 299 -17.45 0.15 -8.89
C THR A 299 -16.72 0.91 -10.01
N PRO A 300 -17.44 1.69 -10.86
CA PRO A 300 -16.80 2.46 -11.93
C PRO A 300 -15.73 3.43 -11.44
N GLU A 301 -15.95 4.05 -10.26
CA GLU A 301 -15.01 4.97 -9.64
C GLU A 301 -13.71 4.26 -9.20
N ALA A 302 -13.83 3.18 -8.43
CA ALA A 302 -12.65 2.43 -7.96
C ALA A 302 -11.86 1.85 -9.12
N GLU A 303 -12.54 1.32 -10.14
CA GLU A 303 -11.86 0.78 -11.33
C GLU A 303 -11.14 1.87 -12.14
N THR A 304 -11.77 3.02 -12.34
CA THR A 304 -11.12 4.17 -12.98
C THR A 304 -9.89 4.62 -12.18
N CYS A 305 -9.97 4.62 -10.85
CA CYS A 305 -8.81 4.90 -10.00
C CYS A 305 -7.68 3.88 -10.16
N ARG A 306 -7.98 2.57 -10.28
CA ARG A 306 -6.96 1.54 -10.56
C ARG A 306 -6.28 1.77 -11.90
N GLN A 307 -7.06 2.07 -12.93
CA GLN A 307 -6.54 2.31 -14.28
C GLN A 307 -5.62 3.52 -14.31
N ILE A 308 -6.02 4.62 -13.69
CA ILE A 308 -5.18 5.83 -13.57
C ILE A 308 -3.93 5.54 -12.74
N LEU A 309 -4.04 4.82 -11.62
CA LEU A 309 -2.89 4.39 -10.81
C LEU A 309 -1.87 3.64 -11.68
N MET A 310 -2.33 2.69 -12.50
CA MET A 310 -1.45 1.89 -13.33
C MET A 310 -0.84 2.71 -14.46
N SER A 311 -1.62 3.55 -15.15
CA SER A 311 -1.09 4.44 -16.20
C SER A 311 -0.08 5.47 -15.67
N GLY A 312 -0.35 6.04 -14.49
CA GLY A 312 0.47 7.13 -13.92
C GLY A 312 1.67 6.68 -13.09
N CYS A 313 1.62 5.50 -12.47
CA CYS A 313 2.58 5.09 -11.44
C CYS A 313 3.21 3.71 -11.63
N ALA A 314 2.74 2.85 -12.55
CA ALA A 314 3.29 1.51 -12.70
C ALA A 314 4.71 1.51 -13.27
N CYS A 315 5.47 0.46 -12.92
CA CYS A 315 6.72 0.07 -13.57
C CYS A 315 6.46 -0.77 -14.83
N GLU A 316 7.50 -1.01 -15.63
CA GLU A 316 7.41 -1.90 -16.79
C GLU A 316 7.20 -3.37 -16.40
N ALA A 317 6.03 -3.91 -16.73
CA ALA A 317 5.68 -5.31 -16.48
C ALA A 317 6.68 -6.29 -17.14
N SER A 318 7.16 -5.98 -18.35
CA SER A 318 8.15 -6.78 -19.08
C SER A 318 9.47 -6.89 -18.31
N GLY A 319 9.93 -5.83 -17.67
CA GLY A 319 11.15 -5.82 -16.85
C GLY A 319 11.03 -6.70 -15.61
N VAL A 320 9.87 -6.66 -14.94
CA VAL A 320 9.57 -7.54 -13.80
C VAL A 320 9.53 -9.00 -14.25
N ARG A 321 8.87 -9.27 -15.37
CA ARG A 321 8.77 -10.61 -15.94
C ARG A 321 10.13 -11.18 -16.33
N ALA A 322 10.96 -10.40 -17.01
CA ALA A 322 12.31 -10.79 -17.40
C ALA A 322 13.16 -11.19 -16.20
N ARG A 323 13.04 -10.48 -15.05
CA ARG A 323 13.76 -10.85 -13.82
C ARG A 323 13.25 -12.15 -13.19
N ILE A 324 11.92 -12.38 -13.21
CA ILE A 324 11.34 -13.66 -12.76
C ILE A 324 11.89 -14.80 -13.62
N ASP A 325 11.90 -14.64 -14.94
CA ASP A 325 12.35 -15.66 -15.89
C ASP A 325 13.87 -15.89 -15.80
N ALA A 326 14.65 -14.83 -15.53
CA ALA A 326 16.08 -14.89 -15.24
C ALA A 326 16.41 -15.48 -13.85
N LYS A 327 15.40 -15.83 -13.05
CA LYS A 327 15.53 -16.40 -11.70
C LYS A 327 16.30 -15.50 -10.73
N ASP A 328 16.08 -14.18 -10.84
CA ASP A 328 16.56 -13.24 -9.83
C ASP A 328 16.11 -13.70 -8.42
N PRO A 329 17.03 -13.93 -7.47
CA PRO A 329 16.67 -14.54 -6.19
C PRO A 329 15.62 -13.76 -5.39
N ALA A 330 15.67 -12.42 -5.42
CA ALA A 330 14.81 -11.59 -4.61
C ALA A 330 13.39 -11.51 -5.22
N ILE A 331 13.29 -11.21 -6.51
CA ILE A 331 11.99 -11.10 -7.20
C ILE A 331 11.31 -12.47 -7.31
N LEU A 332 12.07 -13.54 -7.55
CA LEU A 332 11.48 -14.87 -7.64
C LEU A 332 10.94 -15.34 -6.28
N ALA A 333 11.64 -15.05 -5.18
CA ALA A 333 11.14 -15.34 -3.83
C ALA A 333 9.86 -14.55 -3.53
N LEU A 334 9.84 -13.25 -3.89
CA LEU A 334 8.67 -12.39 -3.76
C LEU A 334 7.47 -12.96 -4.51
N TYR A 335 7.63 -13.25 -5.80
CA TYR A 335 6.59 -13.81 -6.66
C TYR A 335 6.05 -15.15 -6.15
N ARG A 336 6.94 -16.06 -5.73
CA ARG A 336 6.54 -17.36 -5.16
C ARG A 336 5.78 -17.21 -3.85
N GLY A 337 6.20 -16.27 -3.01
CA GLY A 337 5.53 -15.96 -1.75
C GLY A 337 4.11 -15.43 -1.99
N PHE A 338 3.94 -14.43 -2.87
CA PHE A 338 2.61 -13.95 -3.27
C PHE A 338 1.74 -15.05 -3.89
N ALA A 339 2.29 -15.89 -4.76
CA ALA A 339 1.54 -16.98 -5.37
C ALA A 339 1.08 -18.04 -4.35
N ARG A 340 1.89 -18.32 -3.32
CA ARG A 340 1.51 -19.21 -2.22
C ARG A 340 0.44 -18.59 -1.34
N PHE A 341 0.62 -17.31 -1.00
CA PHE A 341 -0.32 -16.53 -0.23
C PHE A 341 -1.70 -16.49 -0.92
N MET A 342 -1.74 -16.16 -2.21
CA MET A 342 -2.98 -16.13 -2.98
C MET A 342 -3.63 -17.50 -3.17
N LEU A 343 -2.82 -18.56 -3.27
CA LEU A 343 -3.37 -19.92 -3.32
C LEU A 343 -4.14 -20.27 -2.05
N GLU A 344 -3.69 -19.78 -0.90
CA GLU A 344 -4.40 -19.93 0.37
C GLU A 344 -5.63 -19.02 0.44
N ASP A 345 -5.52 -17.73 0.11
CA ASP A 345 -6.65 -16.79 0.23
C ASP A 345 -7.81 -17.12 -0.72
N LEU A 346 -7.50 -17.64 -1.90
CA LEU A 346 -8.49 -18.04 -2.90
C LEU A 346 -8.99 -19.48 -2.70
N ASP A 347 -8.60 -20.19 -1.63
CA ASP A 347 -8.99 -21.58 -1.42
C ASP A 347 -10.49 -21.73 -1.17
N LEU A 348 -11.04 -20.85 -0.33
CA LEU A 348 -12.46 -20.82 0.06
C LEU A 348 -13.25 -19.65 -0.54
N ASN A 349 -12.62 -18.83 -1.39
CA ASN A 349 -13.27 -17.67 -2.00
C ASN A 349 -14.44 -18.12 -2.92
N LYS A 350 -15.55 -17.36 -2.90
CA LYS A 350 -16.79 -17.66 -3.65
C LYS A 350 -16.52 -17.88 -5.15
N ALA A 351 -15.63 -17.08 -5.74
CA ALA A 351 -15.31 -17.09 -7.16
C ALA A 351 -14.36 -18.24 -7.58
N THR A 352 -13.67 -18.89 -6.64
CA THR A 352 -12.60 -19.87 -6.95
C THR A 352 -12.74 -21.20 -6.21
N LYS A 353 -13.64 -21.32 -5.23
CA LYS A 353 -13.83 -22.56 -4.44
C LYS A 353 -14.22 -23.76 -5.29
N HIS A 354 -14.92 -23.53 -6.40
CA HIS A 354 -15.37 -24.57 -7.34
C HIS A 354 -14.26 -25.08 -8.26
N LEU A 355 -13.12 -24.40 -8.31
CA LEU A 355 -11.99 -24.77 -9.17
C LEU A 355 -11.15 -25.88 -8.54
N SER A 356 -10.54 -26.70 -9.39
CA SER A 356 -9.51 -27.65 -8.94
C SER A 356 -8.28 -26.93 -8.39
N LYS A 357 -7.50 -27.63 -7.55
CA LYS A 357 -6.24 -27.10 -7.00
C LYS A 357 -5.26 -26.62 -8.07
N SER A 358 -5.21 -27.30 -9.22
CA SER A 358 -4.35 -26.90 -10.35
C SER A 358 -4.82 -25.61 -11.02
N GLN A 359 -6.13 -25.48 -11.26
CA GLN A 359 -6.73 -24.26 -11.81
C GLN A 359 -6.54 -23.07 -10.86
N ARG A 360 -6.80 -23.26 -9.56
CA ARG A 360 -6.59 -22.24 -8.53
C ARG A 360 -5.13 -21.80 -8.46
N ARG A 361 -4.18 -22.74 -8.55
CA ARG A 361 -2.74 -22.42 -8.60
C ARG A 361 -2.40 -21.54 -9.80
N LYS A 362 -2.95 -21.83 -10.98
CA LYS A 362 -2.74 -21.03 -12.20
C LYS A 362 -3.28 -19.60 -12.04
N ILE A 363 -4.46 -19.44 -11.46
CA ILE A 363 -5.03 -18.12 -11.17
C ILE A 363 -4.17 -17.38 -10.15
N SER A 364 -3.82 -18.04 -9.05
CA SER A 364 -2.99 -17.46 -7.97
C SER A 364 -1.65 -16.94 -8.48
N THR A 365 -1.02 -17.63 -9.44
CA THR A 365 0.22 -17.14 -10.08
C THR A 365 0.01 -15.90 -10.95
N LYS A 366 -1.12 -15.79 -11.65
CA LYS A 366 -1.43 -14.59 -12.43
C LYS A 366 -1.71 -13.40 -11.52
N VAL A 367 -2.58 -13.61 -10.53
CA VAL A 367 -2.90 -12.62 -9.50
C VAL A 367 -1.65 -12.14 -8.77
N ALA A 368 -0.74 -13.04 -8.39
CA ALA A 368 0.51 -12.67 -7.72
C ALA A 368 1.38 -11.72 -8.55
N PHE A 369 1.37 -11.86 -9.88
CA PHE A 369 2.08 -10.95 -10.77
C PHE A 369 1.44 -9.55 -10.77
N GLU A 370 0.11 -9.49 -10.93
CA GLU A 370 -0.65 -8.23 -10.87
C GLU A 370 -0.49 -7.52 -9.53
N MET A 371 -0.58 -8.26 -8.41
CA MET A 371 -0.39 -7.70 -7.07
C MET A 371 1.00 -7.07 -6.91
N ILE A 372 2.05 -7.68 -7.47
CA ILE A 372 3.40 -7.11 -7.41
C ILE A 372 3.46 -5.77 -8.17
N LEU A 373 2.90 -5.71 -9.38
CA LEU A 373 2.88 -4.49 -10.18
C LEU A 373 2.08 -3.39 -9.51
N ARG A 374 0.87 -3.70 -9.03
CA ARG A 374 -0.02 -2.76 -8.37
C ARG A 374 0.51 -2.30 -7.01
N ASN A 375 1.15 -3.17 -6.24
CA ASN A 375 1.83 -2.77 -4.99
C ASN A 375 2.96 -1.78 -5.27
N GLN A 376 3.76 -2.02 -6.31
CA GLN A 376 4.79 -1.06 -6.71
C GLN A 376 4.18 0.26 -7.19
N ALA A 377 3.15 0.22 -8.04
CA ALA A 377 2.44 1.41 -8.52
C ALA A 377 1.84 2.21 -7.35
N TYR A 378 1.22 1.55 -6.38
CA TYR A 378 0.67 2.21 -5.20
C TYR A 378 1.76 2.78 -4.30
N SER A 379 2.87 2.05 -4.11
CA SER A 379 4.04 2.56 -3.41
C SER A 379 4.58 3.84 -4.06
N ASN A 380 4.62 3.88 -5.40
CA ASN A 380 5.02 5.02 -6.20
C ASN A 380 4.04 6.20 -6.02
N LEU A 381 2.73 5.97 -6.10
CA LEU A 381 1.71 7.01 -5.88
C LEU A 381 1.82 7.63 -4.48
N VAL A 382 1.89 6.80 -3.44
CA VAL A 382 2.02 7.28 -2.05
C VAL A 382 3.31 8.11 -1.89
N GLU A 383 4.36 7.85 -2.68
CA GLU A 383 5.63 8.60 -2.60
C GLU A 383 5.50 9.99 -3.20
N LEU A 384 4.76 10.10 -4.31
CA LEU A 384 4.45 11.40 -4.91
C LEU A 384 3.50 12.22 -4.04
N VAL A 385 2.46 11.59 -3.48
CA VAL A 385 1.43 12.28 -2.70
C VAL A 385 1.92 12.66 -1.30
N PHE A 386 2.77 11.83 -0.68
CA PHE A 386 3.27 12.03 0.68
C PHE A 386 4.81 12.07 0.75
N PRO A 387 5.47 13.00 0.05
CA PRO A 387 6.92 13.00 -0.15
C PRO A 387 7.72 13.25 1.13
N HIS A 388 7.13 13.89 2.14
CA HIS A 388 7.77 14.20 3.42
C HIS A 388 7.38 13.26 4.56
N HIS A 389 6.27 12.52 4.43
CA HIS A 389 5.78 11.66 5.49
C HIS A 389 6.77 10.53 5.80
N VAL A 390 6.82 10.12 7.06
CA VAL A 390 7.53 8.91 7.47
C VAL A 390 6.79 7.69 6.91
N ARG A 391 7.45 6.94 6.01
CA ARG A 391 6.86 5.82 5.29
C ARG A 391 6.94 4.52 6.08
N LEU A 392 5.83 4.13 6.68
CA LEU A 392 5.69 2.87 7.41
C LEU A 392 5.23 1.73 6.48
N SER A 393 5.39 0.49 6.92
CA SER A 393 4.95 -0.68 6.16
C SER A 393 4.64 -1.88 7.04
N ILE A 394 3.67 -2.69 6.63
CA ILE A 394 3.34 -4.00 7.21
C ILE A 394 4.12 -5.17 6.59
N HIS A 395 5.01 -4.88 5.64
CA HIS A 395 5.90 -5.87 5.06
C HIS A 395 7.29 -5.81 5.71
N ALA A 396 7.96 -6.96 5.75
CA ALA A 396 9.33 -7.04 6.21
C ALA A 396 10.26 -6.32 5.20
N HIS A 397 10.94 -5.28 5.65
CA HIS A 397 11.98 -4.57 4.89
C HIS A 397 13.31 -4.70 5.61
N LYS A 398 14.42 -4.51 4.88
CA LYS A 398 15.73 -4.29 5.50
C LYS A 398 15.81 -2.99 6.32
N ASN A 399 14.73 -2.20 6.36
CA ASN A 399 14.66 -0.92 7.05
C ASN A 399 15.80 0.06 6.70
N SER A 400 16.32 0.03 5.47
CA SER A 400 17.31 0.99 4.95
C SER A 400 16.70 2.32 4.49
N GLY A 401 15.38 2.46 4.61
CA GLY A 401 14.61 3.51 3.96
C GLY A 401 14.30 3.21 2.48
N PRO A 402 13.34 3.93 1.87
CA PRO A 402 12.48 4.92 2.51
C PRO A 402 11.36 4.29 3.35
N LYS A 403 11.10 2.98 3.22
CA LYS A 403 10.04 2.25 3.94
C LYS A 403 10.57 1.54 5.18
N PHE A 404 9.84 1.66 6.29
CA PHE A 404 10.19 1.06 7.57
C PHE A 404 9.09 0.08 8.02
N GLY A 405 9.46 -1.19 8.20
CA GLY A 405 8.54 -2.22 8.67
C GLY A 405 8.13 -1.99 10.12
N ILE A 406 6.85 -2.18 10.44
CA ILE A 406 6.31 -2.00 11.79
C ILE A 406 5.57 -3.23 12.31
N GLN A 407 5.58 -3.42 13.63
CA GLN A 407 4.78 -4.42 14.32
C GLN A 407 3.43 -3.84 14.74
N LEU A 408 2.33 -4.39 14.22
CA LEU A 408 0.97 -4.01 14.62
C LEU A 408 0.52 -4.64 15.94
N PHE A 409 1.14 -5.75 16.33
CA PHE A 409 0.88 -6.40 17.61
C PHE A 409 2.03 -6.17 18.57
N ASP A 410 1.71 -5.94 19.84
CA ASP A 410 2.70 -5.75 20.89
C ASP A 410 3.36 -7.10 21.24
N PRO A 411 4.66 -7.31 20.95
CA PRO A 411 5.33 -8.57 21.22
C PRO A 411 5.41 -8.91 22.71
N ALA A 412 5.23 -7.93 23.60
CA ALA A 412 5.19 -8.15 25.05
C ALA A 412 3.86 -8.80 25.50
N LYS A 413 2.78 -8.66 24.74
CA LYS A 413 1.42 -9.10 25.10
C LYS A 413 0.84 -10.12 24.14
N VAL A 414 1.25 -10.08 22.88
CA VAL A 414 0.66 -10.82 21.78
C VAL A 414 1.69 -11.79 21.20
N ARG A 415 1.29 -13.06 21.06
CA ARG A 415 2.09 -14.08 20.36
C ARG A 415 1.37 -14.57 19.12
N THR A 416 2.03 -14.50 17.98
CA THR A 416 1.55 -15.16 16.76
C THR A 416 1.96 -16.62 16.76
N THR A 417 1.03 -17.51 16.42
CA THR A 417 1.29 -18.95 16.40
C THR A 417 0.50 -19.68 15.31
N ASP A 418 1.04 -20.81 14.85
CA ASP A 418 0.42 -21.75 13.92
C ASP A 418 -0.15 -22.99 14.63
N SER A 419 -0.07 -23.02 15.96
CA SER A 419 -0.58 -24.11 16.81
C SER A 419 -1.14 -23.54 18.11
N LEU A 420 -2.21 -24.16 18.61
CA LEU A 420 -2.81 -23.82 19.91
C LEU A 420 -2.50 -24.91 20.95
N ASP A 421 -1.25 -25.39 20.99
CA ASP A 421 -0.77 -26.19 22.11
C ASP A 421 -0.37 -25.29 23.29
N ALA A 422 -0.31 -25.84 24.51
CA ALA A 422 -0.12 -25.08 25.76
C ALA A 422 1.17 -24.22 25.81
N LEU A 423 2.07 -24.38 24.84
CA LEU A 423 3.34 -23.66 24.75
C LEU A 423 3.45 -22.76 23.51
N GLY A 424 2.43 -22.76 22.62
CA GLY A 424 2.25 -21.84 21.49
C GLY A 424 3.57 -21.34 20.90
N LYS A 425 4.25 -22.19 20.11
CA LYS A 425 5.55 -21.82 19.53
C LYS A 425 5.39 -20.49 18.78
N PRO A 426 6.24 -19.49 19.05
CA PRO A 426 6.22 -18.25 18.28
C PRO A 426 6.43 -18.60 16.81
N MET A 427 5.69 -17.96 15.93
CA MET A 427 5.98 -18.04 14.50
C MET A 427 7.41 -17.50 14.28
N GLN A 428 8.38 -18.40 14.09
CA GLN A 428 9.68 -18.05 13.54
C GLN A 428 9.44 -17.78 12.05
N CYS A 429 9.14 -16.52 11.71
CA CYS A 429 8.98 -15.98 10.35
C CYS A 429 9.26 -17.01 9.23
N VAL A 430 8.25 -17.79 8.82
CA VAL A 430 8.41 -18.85 7.82
C VAL A 430 8.29 -18.29 6.40
N ASP A 431 7.81 -17.05 6.25
CA ASP A 431 7.74 -16.34 4.97
C ASP A 431 8.42 -14.98 5.08
N LEU A 432 9.41 -14.74 4.24
CA LEU A 432 10.21 -13.51 4.11
C LEU A 432 9.39 -12.22 3.82
N LEU A 433 8.06 -12.30 3.81
CA LEU A 433 7.15 -11.38 3.13
C LEU A 433 6.11 -10.74 4.06
N HIS A 434 5.72 -11.38 5.16
CA HIS A 434 4.58 -10.91 5.98
C HIS A 434 4.89 -10.83 7.47
N ILE A 435 4.73 -9.62 7.99
CA ILE A 435 4.49 -9.38 9.42
C ILE A 435 3.05 -9.86 9.70
N PRO A 436 2.76 -10.54 10.82
CA PRO A 436 1.41 -10.93 11.17
C PRO A 436 0.46 -9.73 11.15
N THR A 437 -0.59 -9.84 10.34
CA THR A 437 -1.56 -8.76 10.11
C THR A 437 -2.95 -9.17 10.60
N PRO A 438 -3.72 -8.23 11.17
CA PRO A 438 -5.07 -8.49 11.66
C PRO A 438 -6.02 -9.11 10.64
N TRP A 439 -5.94 -8.67 9.39
CA TRP A 439 -6.88 -9.06 8.34
C TRP A 439 -6.62 -10.45 7.73
N HIS A 440 -5.55 -11.12 8.16
CA HIS A 440 -5.22 -12.50 7.75
C HIS A 440 -5.27 -13.49 8.91
N ASN A 441 -5.70 -13.05 10.10
CA ASN A 441 -5.69 -13.85 11.32
C ASN A 441 -6.93 -13.54 12.17
N SER A 442 -7.00 -14.20 13.32
CA SER A 442 -7.97 -14.00 14.38
C SER A 442 -7.25 -13.94 15.72
N VAL A 443 -7.89 -13.30 16.70
CA VAL A 443 -7.40 -13.24 18.08
C VAL A 443 -8.02 -14.36 18.91
N VAL A 444 -7.19 -15.00 19.74
CA VAL A 444 -7.58 -16.02 20.71
C VAL A 444 -7.07 -15.62 22.08
N GLU A 445 -7.98 -15.49 23.04
CA GLU A 445 -7.69 -15.27 24.46
C GLU A 445 -7.99 -16.57 25.21
N ILE A 446 -7.03 -17.06 26.01
CA ILE A 446 -7.14 -18.31 26.76
C ILE A 446 -7.27 -17.99 28.24
N GLU A 447 -8.31 -18.52 28.90
CA GLU A 447 -8.52 -18.36 30.34
C GLU A 447 -7.29 -18.83 31.14
N GLY A 448 -6.81 -17.99 32.06
CA GLY A 448 -5.60 -18.25 32.84
C GLY A 448 -4.28 -17.88 32.16
N SER A 449 -4.30 -17.46 30.89
CA SER A 449 -3.11 -16.94 30.19
C SER A 449 -3.11 -15.40 30.15
N ASN A 450 -1.96 -14.81 30.46
CA ASN A 450 -1.73 -13.37 30.24
C ASN A 450 -1.29 -13.06 28.79
N THR A 451 -1.12 -14.09 27.96
CA THR A 451 -0.74 -13.94 26.55
C THR A 451 -1.99 -13.93 25.66
N ILE A 452 -2.06 -12.96 24.76
CA ILE A 452 -3.04 -12.94 23.67
C ILE A 452 -2.43 -13.67 22.47
N TYR A 453 -3.18 -14.58 21.83
CA TYR A 453 -2.69 -15.31 20.68
C TYR A 453 -3.30 -14.76 19.39
N VAL A 454 -2.48 -14.67 18.33
CA VAL A 454 -2.91 -14.37 16.96
C VAL A 454 -2.66 -15.59 16.11
N THR A 455 -3.73 -16.14 15.52
CA THR A 455 -3.66 -17.36 14.72
C THR A 455 -4.80 -17.45 13.72
N LYS A 456 -4.75 -18.43 12.83
CA LYS A 456 -5.82 -18.71 11.86
C LYS A 456 -7.09 -19.18 12.60
N SER A 457 -8.25 -18.63 12.24
CA SER A 457 -9.53 -18.94 12.92
C SER A 457 -9.88 -20.43 12.93
N LYS A 458 -9.47 -21.18 11.90
CA LYS A 458 -9.65 -22.63 11.83
C LYS A 458 -8.97 -23.36 12.99
N LEU A 459 -7.79 -22.93 13.42
CA LEU A 459 -7.07 -23.59 14.51
C LEU A 459 -7.84 -23.47 15.83
N ALA A 460 -8.44 -22.31 16.10
CA ALA A 460 -9.31 -22.12 17.26
C ALA A 460 -10.57 -23.01 17.17
N ARG A 461 -11.22 -23.04 16.00
CA ARG A 461 -12.40 -23.89 15.75
C ARG A 461 -12.09 -25.38 15.91
N GLU A 462 -10.97 -25.84 15.37
CA GLU A 462 -10.52 -27.23 15.48
C GLU A 462 -10.19 -27.59 16.92
N ALA A 463 -9.48 -26.73 17.65
CA ALA A 463 -9.12 -26.96 19.04
C ALA A 463 -10.35 -27.14 19.96
N VAL A 464 -11.43 -26.40 19.69
CA VAL A 464 -12.73 -26.60 20.35
C VAL A 464 -13.40 -27.88 19.87
N ALA A 465 -13.42 -28.15 18.56
CA ALA A 465 -14.07 -29.33 17.99
C ALA A 465 -13.46 -30.66 18.49
N VAL A 466 -12.14 -30.70 18.73
CA VAL A 466 -11.46 -31.88 19.30
C VAL A 466 -11.50 -31.95 20.84
N GLY A 467 -12.21 -31.02 21.50
CA GLY A 467 -12.42 -31.02 22.95
C GLY A 467 -11.23 -30.54 23.80
N ARG A 468 -10.16 -30.02 23.19
CA ARG A 468 -9.00 -29.48 23.94
C ARG A 468 -9.35 -28.20 24.71
N PHE A 469 -10.28 -27.43 24.15
CA PHE A 469 -10.81 -26.22 24.75
C PHE A 469 -12.33 -26.20 24.68
N THR A 470 -12.95 -25.48 25.61
CA THR A 470 -14.35 -25.06 25.55
C THR A 470 -14.43 -23.55 25.27
N GLY A 471 -15.62 -23.03 24.95
CA GLY A 471 -15.82 -21.63 24.57
C GLY A 471 -16.00 -21.43 23.07
N GLY A 472 -15.75 -20.21 22.58
CA GLY A 472 -16.02 -19.88 21.18
C GLY A 472 -15.72 -18.43 20.84
N PHE A 473 -16.20 -18.00 19.67
CA PHE A 473 -16.09 -16.61 19.26
C PHE A 473 -17.10 -15.75 20.02
N GLU A 474 -16.61 -14.69 20.65
CA GLU A 474 -17.41 -13.75 21.42
C GLU A 474 -17.21 -12.33 20.88
N ARG A 475 -18.25 -11.50 21.01
CA ARG A 475 -18.14 -10.07 20.70
C ARG A 475 -17.38 -9.37 21.83
N GLY A 476 -16.51 -8.43 21.48
CA GLY A 476 -15.74 -7.69 22.48
C GLY A 476 -16.61 -6.76 23.35
N PRO A 477 -16.13 -6.40 24.56
CA PRO A 477 -16.77 -5.41 25.41
C PRO A 477 -17.01 -4.10 24.64
N GLY A 478 -18.20 -3.51 24.79
CA GLY A 478 -18.58 -2.29 24.05
C GLY A 478 -18.69 -2.46 22.53
N ALA A 479 -18.74 -3.71 22.04
CA ALA A 479 -18.83 -4.05 20.62
C ALA A 479 -17.70 -3.45 19.74
N ILE A 480 -16.48 -3.32 20.29
CA ILE A 480 -15.34 -2.76 19.55
C ILE A 480 -14.71 -3.79 18.62
N GLY A 481 -14.55 -5.06 19.02
CA GLY A 481 -14.06 -6.14 18.15
C GLY A 481 -14.13 -7.52 18.83
N GLY A 482 -14.59 -8.55 18.12
CA GLY A 482 -14.75 -9.91 18.67
C GLY A 482 -13.46 -10.75 18.61
N CYS A 483 -13.35 -11.77 19.47
CA CYS A 483 -12.25 -12.73 19.49
C CYS A 483 -12.74 -14.11 19.95
N PHE A 484 -11.91 -15.14 19.77
CA PHE A 484 -12.15 -16.42 20.45
C PHE A 484 -11.78 -16.30 21.93
N ARG A 485 -12.70 -16.62 22.82
CA ARG A 485 -12.40 -16.85 24.25
C ARG A 485 -12.48 -18.34 24.52
N LEU A 486 -11.35 -18.92 24.86
CA LEU A 486 -11.19 -20.35 25.05
C LEU A 486 -10.82 -20.68 26.49
N LYS A 487 -11.40 -21.75 27.02
CA LYS A 487 -11.06 -22.31 28.33
C LYS A 487 -10.45 -23.70 28.16
N PRO A 488 -9.25 -23.99 28.69
CA PRO A 488 -8.69 -25.34 28.65
C PRO A 488 -9.63 -26.35 29.30
N THR A 489 -9.85 -27.49 28.66
CA THR A 489 -10.60 -28.59 29.28
C THR A 489 -9.70 -29.33 30.26
N GLU A 490 -10.15 -29.59 31.50
CA GLU A 490 -9.34 -30.25 32.55
C GLU A 490 -8.88 -31.69 32.20
N THR A 491 -9.43 -32.28 31.14
CA THR A 491 -9.07 -33.60 30.64
C THR A 491 -7.94 -33.52 29.60
N THR A 492 -6.70 -33.43 30.07
CA THR A 492 -5.47 -34.10 29.55
C THR A 492 -4.22 -33.69 30.33
N VAL A 493 -4.25 -33.85 31.66
CA VAL A 493 -3.02 -34.06 32.44
C VAL A 493 -3.09 -35.45 33.06
N SER A 494 -3.02 -36.48 32.23
CA SER A 494 -2.61 -37.82 32.68
C SER A 494 -1.29 -38.14 32.00
N THR A 495 -0.20 -37.59 32.53
CA THR A 495 1.12 -38.17 32.35
C THR A 495 1.19 -39.36 33.30
N PRO A 496 1.34 -40.62 32.87
CA PRO A 496 1.89 -41.62 33.75
C PRO A 496 3.33 -41.17 34.03
N ALA A 497 3.65 -40.91 35.29
CA ALA A 497 5.02 -40.74 35.72
C ALA A 497 5.75 -42.07 35.47
N THR A 498 6.43 -42.19 34.34
CA THR A 498 7.41 -43.26 34.15
C THR A 498 8.65 -42.86 34.95
N PRO A 499 9.15 -43.68 35.88
CA PRO A 499 10.35 -43.35 36.63
C PRO A 499 11.54 -43.25 35.67
N VAL A 500 12.37 -42.23 35.89
CA VAL A 500 13.63 -42.03 35.18
C VAL A 500 14.53 -43.24 35.47
N VAL A 501 14.66 -44.14 34.51
CA VAL A 501 15.72 -45.15 34.48
C VAL A 501 16.86 -44.57 33.66
N GLU A 502 17.98 -44.36 34.33
CA GLU A 502 19.24 -43.91 33.76
C GLU A 502 19.81 -45.02 32.86
N VAL A 503 19.77 -44.82 31.54
CA VAL A 503 20.38 -45.73 30.56
C VAL A 503 21.66 -45.10 30.02
N LYS A 504 22.80 -45.72 30.36
CA LYS A 504 24.13 -45.40 29.82
C LYS A 504 24.15 -45.51 28.29
N ALA A 505 24.75 -44.51 27.65
CA ALA A 505 24.93 -44.45 26.20
C ALA A 505 25.84 -45.58 25.68
N PRO A 506 25.50 -46.24 24.56
CA PRO A 506 26.41 -47.17 23.90
C PRO A 506 27.41 -46.42 23.02
N VAL A 507 28.68 -46.77 23.18
CA VAL A 507 29.80 -46.39 22.34
C VAL A 507 29.69 -47.12 21.00
N PHE A 508 29.67 -46.38 19.88
CA PHE A 508 29.93 -46.94 18.55
C PHE A 508 31.07 -46.19 17.86
N ALA A 509 32.09 -46.97 17.50
CA ALA A 509 33.33 -46.55 16.88
C ALA A 509 33.10 -46.02 15.45
N ARG A 510 33.69 -44.85 15.13
CA ARG A 510 33.80 -44.34 13.76
C ARG A 510 35.00 -44.99 13.08
N LYS A 511 34.76 -45.74 11.99
CA LYS A 511 35.78 -46.10 11.01
C LYS A 511 36.14 -44.89 10.16
N SER A 512 37.45 -44.72 9.93
CA SER A 512 38.11 -43.68 9.16
C SER A 512 38.18 -44.00 7.66
N THR A 513 38.00 -42.98 6.81
CA THR A 513 38.57 -42.92 5.45
C THR A 513 38.84 -41.45 5.06
N PRO A 514 39.84 -41.18 4.18
CA PRO A 514 40.71 -40.00 4.30
C PRO A 514 40.25 -38.77 3.51
N VAL A 515 40.66 -37.61 4.02
CA VAL A 515 40.50 -36.28 3.42
C VAL A 515 41.69 -35.97 2.51
N VAL A 516 41.43 -35.64 1.25
CA VAL A 516 42.42 -35.05 0.33
C VAL A 516 42.49 -33.54 0.60
N ARG A 517 43.70 -33.06 0.88
CA ARG A 517 44.04 -31.68 1.25
C ARG A 517 44.45 -30.92 -0.02
N ILE A 518 43.81 -29.79 -0.33
CA ILE A 518 44.34 -28.80 -1.29
C ILE A 518 44.63 -27.52 -0.50
N GLN A 519 45.91 -27.15 -0.46
CA GLN A 519 46.43 -25.92 0.12
C GLN A 519 46.16 -24.72 -0.80
N ILE A 520 45.72 -23.60 -0.21
CA ILE A 520 45.77 -22.27 -0.82
C ILE A 520 46.83 -21.47 -0.04
N PRO A 521 47.87 -20.90 -0.69
CA PRO A 521 48.79 -19.99 -0.01
C PRO A 521 48.32 -18.53 -0.05
N ALA A 522 48.78 -17.80 0.97
CA ALA A 522 48.44 -16.43 1.32
C ALA A 522 49.09 -15.36 0.41
N SER A 523 48.49 -14.18 0.48
CA SER A 523 48.86 -12.91 -0.15
C SER A 523 50.12 -12.26 0.44
N ALA A 524 50.96 -11.66 -0.42
CA ALA A 524 51.80 -10.50 -0.07
C ALA A 524 52.19 -9.66 -1.30
N THR A 525 51.84 -8.36 -1.22
CA THR A 525 52.59 -7.14 -1.59
C THR A 525 53.19 -6.88 -2.99
N ASN A 526 52.69 -5.78 -3.58
CA ASN A 526 53.34 -4.63 -4.26
C ASN A 526 54.08 -4.70 -5.62
N SER A 527 53.84 -3.57 -6.33
CA SER A 527 54.67 -2.82 -7.29
C SER A 527 54.76 -3.23 -8.77
N ASP A 528 54.22 -2.33 -9.58
CA ASP A 528 54.77 -1.65 -10.78
C ASP A 528 55.06 -2.35 -12.13
N ALA A 529 54.68 -1.58 -13.16
CA ALA A 529 55.28 -1.42 -14.50
C ALA A 529 55.18 -2.50 -15.61
N SER A 530 54.35 -2.16 -16.60
CA SER A 530 54.69 -2.03 -18.04
C SER A 530 54.47 -3.17 -19.06
N LYS A 531 53.70 -2.79 -20.10
CA LYS A 531 53.86 -2.99 -21.57
C LYS A 531 53.58 -4.34 -22.28
N MET A 532 52.93 -4.16 -23.45
CA MET A 532 52.84 -4.94 -24.71
C MET A 532 51.79 -6.08 -24.81
N GLN A 533 50.73 -5.92 -25.63
CA GLN A 533 50.59 -6.30 -27.08
C GLN A 533 50.75 -7.82 -27.30
N THR A 534 49.89 -8.62 -27.94
CA THR A 534 48.84 -8.49 -28.99
C THR A 534 48.10 -9.87 -29.11
N PRO A 535 47.05 -10.05 -29.94
CA PRO A 535 45.95 -11.01 -29.73
C PRO A 535 46.13 -12.36 -30.45
N VAL A 536 45.24 -13.35 -30.22
CA VAL A 536 44.75 -14.31 -31.25
C VAL A 536 43.60 -15.24 -30.75
N LYS A 537 42.52 -15.23 -31.56
CA LYS A 537 41.55 -16.26 -32.01
C LYS A 537 40.69 -17.10 -31.04
N THR A 538 39.39 -16.95 -31.24
CA THR A 538 38.25 -17.85 -30.97
C THR A 538 38.29 -19.16 -31.77
N PRO A 539 37.63 -20.22 -31.26
CA PRO A 539 36.97 -21.19 -32.14
C PRO A 539 35.50 -21.50 -31.76
N ALA A 540 34.84 -22.14 -32.72
CA ALA A 540 33.40 -22.26 -32.98
C ALA A 540 32.62 -23.27 -32.12
N ALA A 541 31.29 -23.13 -32.17
CA ALA A 541 30.26 -24.02 -31.63
C ALA A 541 29.96 -25.22 -32.56
N PRO A 542 29.38 -26.34 -32.04
CA PRO A 542 28.85 -27.43 -32.87
C PRO A 542 27.31 -27.43 -33.02
N ARG A 543 26.90 -28.04 -34.14
CA ARG A 543 25.57 -28.08 -34.80
C ARG A 543 24.57 -29.09 -34.20
N MET A 544 23.28 -28.78 -34.40
CA MET A 544 22.10 -29.64 -34.24
C MET A 544 21.90 -30.63 -35.42
N GLN A 545 21.16 -31.71 -35.17
CA GLN A 545 20.53 -32.58 -36.17
C GLN A 545 18.99 -32.47 -36.13
N THR A 546 18.37 -32.37 -37.31
CA THR A 546 16.93 -32.46 -37.63
C THR A 546 16.54 -33.90 -38.04
N PRO A 547 15.23 -34.25 -38.17
CA PRO A 547 14.58 -34.23 -39.51
C PRO A 547 13.07 -33.80 -39.51
N ILE A 548 12.61 -32.96 -40.47
CA ILE A 548 11.84 -33.25 -41.72
C ILE A 548 10.33 -33.59 -41.46
N ARG A 549 9.27 -33.05 -42.09
CA ARG A 549 9.01 -32.43 -43.42
C ARG A 549 7.74 -31.55 -43.39
N ALA A 550 7.70 -30.52 -44.24
CA ALA A 550 6.54 -29.71 -44.56
C ALA A 550 5.85 -30.15 -45.88
N LYS A 551 4.57 -29.78 -46.05
CA LYS A 551 3.94 -29.49 -47.35
C LYS A 551 3.19 -28.15 -47.26
N ALA A 552 3.35 -27.35 -48.31
CA ALA A 552 2.85 -26.00 -48.55
C ALA A 552 1.33 -25.98 -48.92
N ALA A 553 0.59 -24.88 -49.13
CA ALA A 553 0.87 -23.46 -49.34
C ALA A 553 -0.45 -22.61 -49.27
N VAL A 554 -0.30 -21.28 -49.11
CA VAL A 554 -1.12 -20.14 -49.62
C VAL A 554 -2.35 -19.65 -48.80
N PRO A 555 -2.62 -18.31 -48.74
CA PRO A 555 -3.15 -17.61 -47.57
C PRO A 555 -4.59 -17.07 -47.76
N SER A 556 -5.22 -16.65 -46.66
CA SER A 556 -6.34 -15.69 -46.73
C SER A 556 -6.44 -14.85 -45.45
N THR A 557 -6.68 -13.56 -45.67
CA THR A 557 -7.03 -12.48 -44.75
C THR A 557 -8.28 -12.82 -43.90
N PRO A 558 -8.60 -12.01 -42.88
CA PRO A 558 -9.97 -11.53 -42.84
C PRO A 558 -10.10 -10.03 -42.59
N ALA A 559 -10.94 -9.43 -43.42
CA ALA A 559 -11.57 -8.13 -43.22
C ALA A 559 -12.81 -8.29 -42.30
N ALA A 560 -13.24 -7.14 -41.77
CA ALA A 560 -14.40 -6.95 -40.91
C ALA A 560 -15.74 -7.40 -41.51
N ALA A 561 -16.70 -7.72 -40.64
CA ALA A 561 -18.13 -7.61 -40.94
C ALA A 561 -18.95 -7.46 -39.65
N GLN A 562 -19.56 -6.28 -39.49
CA GLN A 562 -20.83 -6.08 -38.79
C GLN A 562 -21.94 -6.83 -39.56
N ILE A 563 -22.89 -7.49 -38.87
CA ILE A 563 -24.29 -7.61 -39.32
C ILE A 563 -25.23 -7.62 -38.09
N VAL A 564 -26.35 -6.94 -38.30
CA VAL A 564 -27.48 -6.54 -37.44
C VAL A 564 -28.48 -7.69 -37.15
N SER A 565 -29.31 -7.48 -36.12
CA SER A 565 -30.46 -8.26 -35.57
C SER A 565 -31.47 -8.88 -36.55
N PRO A 566 -32.47 -9.67 -36.06
CA PRO A 566 -33.82 -9.05 -35.92
C PRO A 566 -34.80 -9.62 -34.83
N ILE A 567 -35.64 -8.70 -34.29
CA ILE A 567 -37.13 -8.76 -34.17
C ILE A 567 -37.74 -9.76 -33.12
N LEU A 568 -38.63 -9.37 -32.19
CA LEU A 568 -40.05 -9.03 -32.42
C LEU A 568 -40.70 -8.23 -31.27
N ALA A 569 -41.45 -7.19 -31.66
CA ALA A 569 -42.34 -6.38 -30.84
C ALA A 569 -43.77 -6.96 -30.78
N ARG A 570 -44.52 -6.65 -29.72
CA ARG A 570 -46.00 -6.59 -29.76
C ARG A 570 -46.49 -5.23 -29.25
N ARG A 571 -47.04 -4.44 -30.17
CA ARG A 571 -48.09 -3.40 -29.92
C ARG A 571 -49.33 -4.11 -29.36
N GLY A 572 -50.23 -3.54 -28.56
CA GLY A 572 -50.54 -2.16 -28.18
C GLY A 572 -52.08 -2.04 -28.12
N THR A 573 -52.65 -1.31 -27.15
CA THR A 573 -53.96 -0.64 -27.27
C THR A 573 -54.20 0.30 -26.08
N LEU A 574 -54.48 1.56 -26.40
CA LEU A 574 -55.10 2.58 -25.52
C LEU A 574 -56.57 2.22 -25.29
N LEU A 575 -57.15 2.64 -24.14
CA LEU A 575 -58.47 3.27 -24.04
C LEU A 575 -58.59 4.07 -22.71
N ASP A 576 -58.82 5.37 -22.90
CA ASP A 576 -59.59 6.39 -22.16
C ASP A 576 -59.83 6.44 -20.63
N MET A 577 -59.63 7.68 -20.14
CA MET A 577 -60.44 8.50 -19.21
C MET A 577 -60.61 8.05 -17.75
N ASP A 578 -60.03 8.79 -16.80
CA ASP A 578 -60.74 9.90 -16.15
C ASP A 578 -59.83 10.77 -15.26
N GLN A 579 -60.23 12.04 -15.15
CA GLN A 579 -59.64 13.10 -14.34
C GLN A 579 -59.96 12.89 -12.85
N ASP A 580 -59.01 13.20 -11.95
CA ASP A 580 -59.20 14.10 -10.81
C ASP A 580 -58.03 14.03 -9.81
N GLY A 581 -57.66 15.19 -9.25
CA GLY A 581 -56.97 15.27 -7.95
C GLY A 581 -55.52 15.76 -7.98
N ALA A 582 -55.33 17.07 -8.04
CA ALA A 582 -54.10 17.73 -7.62
C ALA A 582 -53.92 17.66 -6.09
N GLY A 583 -52.71 17.35 -5.62
CA GLY A 583 -52.31 17.53 -4.21
C GLY A 583 -51.06 16.75 -3.81
N GLU A 584 -50.04 17.47 -3.32
CA GLU A 584 -48.85 16.98 -2.60
C GLU A 584 -47.69 16.36 -3.40
N ALA A 585 -46.94 17.22 -4.08
CA ALA A 585 -45.52 17.00 -4.38
C ALA A 585 -44.67 18.07 -3.67
N GLY A 586 -44.43 17.87 -2.38
CA GLY A 586 -43.73 18.86 -1.56
C GLY A 586 -43.17 18.32 -0.25
N ASP A 587 -42.66 17.08 -0.21
CA ASP A 587 -41.93 16.63 1.00
C ASP A 587 -40.91 15.48 0.81
N LYS A 588 -40.49 15.18 -0.43
CA LYS A 588 -39.48 14.13 -0.69
C LYS A 588 -38.11 14.65 -1.15
N SER A 589 -38.00 15.94 -1.47
CA SER A 589 -36.73 16.59 -1.80
C SER A 589 -35.97 17.10 -0.57
N LEU A 590 -36.67 17.46 0.51
CA LEU A 590 -36.07 17.95 1.76
C LEU A 590 -35.40 16.83 2.59
N VAL A 591 -35.94 15.61 2.55
CA VAL A 591 -35.36 14.46 3.27
C VAL A 591 -34.07 13.95 2.59
N LEU A 592 -33.98 14.05 1.25
CA LEU A 592 -32.76 13.67 0.51
C LEU A 592 -31.65 14.74 0.62
N LEU A 593 -32.03 16.02 0.66
CA LEU A 593 -31.09 17.14 0.88
C LEU A 593 -30.56 17.14 2.33
N GLY A 594 -31.37 16.76 3.32
CA GLY A 594 -30.93 16.57 4.71
C GLY A 594 -29.92 15.44 4.87
N ALA A 595 -30.15 14.28 4.24
CA ALA A 595 -29.24 13.14 4.32
C ALA A 595 -27.89 13.39 3.61
N LEU A 596 -27.88 14.18 2.54
CA LEU A 596 -26.65 14.59 1.84
C LEU A 596 -25.88 15.67 2.62
N ALA A 597 -26.59 16.62 3.23
CA ALA A 597 -26.01 17.63 4.11
C ALA A 597 -25.40 17.00 5.37
N ASP A 598 -26.03 15.99 5.96
CA ASP A 598 -25.47 15.26 7.11
C ASP A 598 -24.27 14.39 6.74
N LYS A 599 -24.21 13.84 5.52
CA LYS A 599 -23.02 13.11 5.02
C LYS A 599 -21.83 14.05 4.78
N VAL A 600 -22.08 15.24 4.23
CA VAL A 600 -21.06 16.29 4.03
C VAL A 600 -20.62 16.90 5.36
N MET A 601 -21.55 17.19 6.28
CA MET A 601 -21.24 17.76 7.59
C MET A 601 -20.55 16.77 8.53
N ASN A 602 -20.82 15.46 8.41
CA ASN A 602 -20.06 14.44 9.15
C ASN A 602 -18.64 14.27 8.61
N VAL A 603 -18.40 14.41 7.30
CA VAL A 603 -17.05 14.44 6.71
C VAL A 603 -16.28 15.70 7.11
N VAL A 604 -16.96 16.86 7.22
CA VAL A 604 -16.35 18.13 7.66
C VAL A 604 -16.07 18.13 9.17
N ARG A 605 -16.97 17.58 10.00
CA ARG A 605 -16.80 17.48 11.46
C ARG A 605 -15.80 16.40 11.90
N ALA A 606 -15.69 15.29 11.17
CA ALA A 606 -14.69 14.25 11.48
C ALA A 606 -13.24 14.67 11.16
N ASN A 607 -13.05 15.70 10.31
CA ASN A 607 -11.75 16.11 9.78
C ASN A 607 -11.26 17.51 10.23
N ASN A 608 -12.00 18.19 11.10
CA ASN A 608 -11.68 19.51 11.67
C ASN A 608 -11.04 20.49 10.65
N TRP A 609 -11.79 20.82 9.59
CA TRP A 609 -11.42 21.85 8.64
C TRP A 609 -11.60 23.22 9.31
N VAL A 610 -10.51 23.89 9.68
CA VAL A 610 -10.55 25.31 10.06
C VAL A 610 -10.67 26.13 8.76
N TRP A 611 -11.87 26.64 8.48
CA TRP A 611 -12.03 27.79 7.59
C TRP A 611 -11.54 29.03 8.34
N GLY A 612 -10.37 29.53 7.97
CA GLY A 612 -9.99 30.90 8.30
C GLY A 612 -10.72 31.88 7.37
N SER A 613 -11.94 32.29 7.71
CA SER A 613 -12.55 33.47 7.08
C SER A 613 -12.28 34.71 7.93
N ILE A 614 -11.25 35.47 7.55
CA ILE A 614 -11.17 36.88 7.91
C ILE A 614 -12.08 37.62 6.93
N THR A 615 -13.33 37.84 7.31
CA THR A 615 -14.11 38.95 6.77
C THR A 615 -14.87 39.60 7.92
N GLY A 616 -14.32 40.73 8.38
CA GLY A 616 -15.03 41.62 9.27
C GLY A 616 -16.29 42.16 8.61
N ARG A 617 -17.42 42.03 9.30
CA ARG A 617 -18.50 43.01 9.34
C ARG A 617 -19.41 42.68 10.52
N SER A 618 -19.43 43.63 11.45
CA SER A 618 -20.37 43.74 12.56
C SER A 618 -21.82 43.62 12.09
N PHE A 619 -22.64 42.82 12.78
CA PHE A 619 -24.02 43.21 13.07
C PHE A 619 -24.39 42.71 14.47
N THR A 620 -24.79 43.66 15.29
CA THR A 620 -25.33 43.55 16.65
C THR A 620 -26.79 43.14 16.66
N ALA A 621 -27.20 42.66 17.84
CA ALA A 621 -28.52 42.24 18.32
C ALA A 621 -28.97 40.84 17.87
#